data_AF-A0A6N9SHM6-F1
#
_entry.id   AF-A0A6N9SHM6-F1
#
_cell.length_a   1.000
_cell.length_b   1.000
_cell.length_c   1.000
_cell.angle_alpha   90.00
_cell.angle_beta   90.00
_cell.angle_gamma   90.00
#
_symmetry.space_group_name_H-M   'P 1'
#
loop_
_entity.id
_entity.type
_entity.pdbx_description
1 polymer ?
#
loop_
_entity_poly.entity_id
_entity_poly.type
_entity_poly.pdbx_seq_one_letter_code
_entity_poly.pdbx_strand_id
1 'polypeptide(L)'
;MKSISIPDYFFTHLKNYNDRYDRFHNEGSYGRYYGISKAPLQKAAFDYSGIAYKPVYSKDVPLYERDNIKSIFMSPQQPFISGTLILEISNNIDGILSRDGGVRIFLHILKSDGSIVNKDFFPTTIELNGRFYAGVDLSGVDINDINSLLIGTFNIHTRHRYTQTQIKIN
;
A
#
# COMPACT_ATOMS: atom_id res chain seq x y z
N MET A 1 -3.30 -3.39 28.08
CA MET A 1 -2.96 -2.07 27.49
C MET A 1 -2.78 -2.22 25.99
N LYS A 2 -3.41 -1.36 25.20
CA LYS A 2 -3.45 -1.44 23.72
C LYS A 2 -2.17 -0.86 23.12
N SER A 3 -1.62 -1.53 22.11
CA SER A 3 -0.51 -1.02 21.27
C SER A 3 -1.11 -0.19 20.13
N ILE A 4 -0.52 0.96 19.81
CA ILE A 4 -0.95 1.80 18.68
C ILE A 4 0.24 1.98 17.75
N SER A 5 0.14 1.51 16.52
CA SER A 5 1.19 1.70 15.52
C SER A 5 1.10 3.11 14.94
N ILE A 6 2.24 3.78 14.80
CA ILE A 6 2.32 5.15 14.27
C ILE A 6 3.07 5.10 12.93
N PRO A 7 2.57 5.75 11.87
CA PRO A 7 3.32 5.88 10.62
C PRO A 7 4.71 6.48 10.84
N ASP A 8 5.73 5.88 10.22
CA ASP A 8 7.10 6.40 10.30
C ASP A 8 7.27 7.78 9.63
N TYR A 9 6.27 8.22 8.84
CA TYR A 9 6.17 9.58 8.30
C TYR A 9 6.39 10.69 9.34
N PHE A 10 5.91 10.49 10.57
CA PHE A 10 6.00 11.49 11.63
C PHE A 10 7.39 11.58 12.29
N PHE A 11 8.33 10.73 11.89
CA PHE A 11 9.67 10.68 12.46
C PHE A 11 10.72 10.96 11.37
N THR A 12 11.39 12.12 11.48
CA THR A 12 12.47 12.48 10.57
C THR A 12 13.68 11.58 10.77
N HIS A 13 14.21 11.03 9.68
CA HIS A 13 15.45 10.26 9.71
C HIS A 13 16.66 11.20 9.79
N LEU A 14 17.61 10.91 10.68
CA LEU A 14 18.89 11.60 10.72
C LEU A 14 19.84 11.04 9.66
N LYS A 15 20.73 11.90 9.15
CA LYS A 15 21.70 11.55 8.11
C LYS A 15 22.62 10.40 8.53
N ASN A 16 23.05 10.35 9.79
CA ASN A 16 23.77 9.20 10.35
C ASN A 16 22.94 8.53 11.44
N TYR A 17 22.96 7.19 11.46
CA TYR A 17 22.25 6.41 12.47
C TYR A 17 22.71 6.74 13.90
N ASN A 18 24.00 7.04 14.09
CA ASN A 18 24.61 7.30 15.40
C ASN A 18 24.37 8.73 15.92
N ASP A 19 23.87 9.65 15.08
CA ASP A 19 23.57 11.03 15.48
C ASP A 19 22.24 11.12 16.26
N ARG A 20 21.54 9.98 16.41
CA ARG A 20 20.28 9.87 17.14
C ARG A 20 20.53 10.17 18.61
N TYR A 21 20.16 11.38 19.02
CA TYR A 21 19.88 11.66 20.42
C TYR A 21 18.63 10.87 20.84
N ASP A 22 18.87 9.74 21.50
CA ASP A 22 17.99 9.17 22.51
C ASP A 22 16.70 8.44 22.07
N ARG A 23 16.15 7.72 23.05
CA ARG A 23 14.86 7.02 23.27
C ARG A 23 13.63 7.32 22.40
N PHE A 24 13.63 8.28 21.48
CA PHE A 24 12.50 8.66 20.64
C PHE A 24 12.04 7.56 19.66
N HIS A 25 12.94 6.67 19.25
CA HIS A 25 12.61 5.50 18.42
C HIS A 25 12.37 4.22 19.25
N ASN A 26 12.41 4.32 20.59
CA ASN A 26 12.11 3.19 21.47
C ASN A 26 10.59 3.11 21.66
N GLU A 27 9.97 2.12 21.04
CA GLU A 27 8.51 1.91 21.03
C GLU A 27 7.92 1.91 22.45
N GLY A 28 8.65 1.36 23.42
CA GLY A 28 8.22 1.27 24.82
C GLY A 28 8.30 2.60 25.56
N SER A 29 9.38 3.38 25.35
CA SER A 29 9.53 4.71 25.97
C SER A 29 8.49 5.70 25.42
N TYR A 30 8.25 5.69 24.11
CA TYR A 30 7.23 6.53 23.47
C TYR A 30 5.83 6.13 23.93
N GLY A 31 5.56 4.81 23.98
CA GLY A 31 4.31 4.31 24.50
C GLY A 31 4.01 4.81 25.91
N ARG A 32 4.97 4.68 26.84
CA ARG A 32 4.81 5.14 28.23
C ARG A 32 4.53 6.64 28.33
N TYR A 33 5.18 7.48 27.52
CA TYR A 33 4.95 8.92 27.51
C TYR A 33 3.48 9.28 27.20
N TYR A 34 2.85 8.55 26.28
CA TYR A 34 1.44 8.73 25.91
C TYR A 34 0.47 7.80 26.66
N GLY A 35 0.93 7.10 27.71
CA GLY A 35 0.09 6.22 28.52
C GLY A 35 -0.33 4.90 27.85
N ILE A 36 0.38 4.45 26.80
CA ILE A 36 0.16 3.17 26.10
C ILE A 36 1.33 2.19 26.29
N SER A 37 1.14 0.90 25.99
CA SER A 37 2.17 -0.12 26.26
C SER A 37 3.38 -0.02 25.32
N LYS A 38 3.14 0.27 24.05
CA LYS A 38 4.16 0.51 23.02
C LYS A 38 3.57 1.25 21.83
N ALA A 39 4.43 1.97 21.12
CA ALA A 39 4.12 2.69 19.90
C ALA A 39 5.09 2.29 18.77
N PRO A 40 4.90 1.13 18.13
CA PRO A 40 5.75 0.70 17.02
C PRO A 40 5.59 1.62 15.81
N LEU A 41 6.70 1.81 15.07
CA LEU A 41 6.67 2.53 13.80
C LEU A 41 6.19 1.60 12.69
N GLN A 42 5.11 1.98 12.01
CA GLN A 42 4.65 1.31 10.81
C GLN A 42 5.34 1.93 9.60
N LYS A 43 6.05 1.10 8.84
CA LYS A 43 6.62 1.53 7.56
C LYS A 43 5.60 1.32 6.44
N ALA A 44 5.42 2.32 5.59
CA ALA A 44 4.65 2.16 4.37
C ALA A 44 5.38 1.23 3.39
N ALA A 45 4.63 0.52 2.56
CA ALA A 45 5.17 -0.27 1.44
C ALA A 45 5.52 0.60 0.21
N PHE A 46 5.53 1.92 0.37
CA PHE A 46 5.72 2.91 -0.69
C PHE A 46 6.35 4.19 -0.13
N ASP A 47 6.97 4.98 -1.01
CA ASP A 47 7.44 6.33 -0.67
C ASP A 47 6.26 7.31 -0.56
N TYR A 48 6.16 8.04 0.54
CA TYR A 48 5.07 8.99 0.80
C TYR A 48 4.94 10.10 -0.25
N SER A 49 5.99 10.43 -0.99
CA SER A 49 5.91 11.38 -2.12
C SER A 49 5.01 10.86 -3.24
N GLY A 50 4.81 9.54 -3.38
CA GLY A 50 3.95 8.96 -4.41
C GLY A 50 2.47 9.36 -4.28
N ILE A 51 2.00 9.65 -3.07
CA ILE A 51 0.64 10.14 -2.82
C ILE A 51 0.55 11.68 -2.75
N ALA A 52 1.66 12.39 -2.87
CA ALA A 52 1.67 13.86 -2.97
C ALA A 52 1.26 14.34 -4.36
N TYR A 53 1.42 13.49 -5.38
CA TYR A 53 0.99 13.76 -6.75
C TYR A 53 -0.50 13.48 -6.96
N LYS A 54 -1.06 14.02 -8.05
CA LYS A 54 -2.43 13.72 -8.46
C LYS A 54 -2.57 12.21 -8.75
N PRO A 55 -3.67 11.55 -8.34
CA PRO A 55 -3.89 10.15 -8.69
C PRO A 55 -3.99 9.95 -10.20
N VAL A 56 -3.46 8.83 -10.69
CA VAL A 56 -3.60 8.39 -12.08
C VAL A 56 -5.02 7.89 -12.36
N TYR A 57 -5.76 7.52 -11.33
CA TYR A 57 -7.18 7.16 -11.40
C TYR A 57 -7.89 7.53 -10.10
N SER A 58 -9.10 8.11 -10.17
CA SER A 58 -9.86 8.51 -8.99
C SER A 58 -11.37 8.33 -9.22
N LYS A 59 -11.84 7.11 -8.96
CA LYS A 59 -13.25 6.70 -8.91
C LYS A 59 -13.34 5.46 -8.02
N ASP A 60 -14.48 5.30 -7.35
CA ASP A 60 -14.74 4.11 -6.54
C ASP A 60 -14.82 2.86 -7.41
N VAL A 61 -13.93 1.91 -7.11
CA VAL A 61 -13.89 0.59 -7.73
C VAL A 61 -14.10 -0.48 -6.65
N PRO A 62 -15.11 -1.35 -6.78
CA PRO A 62 -15.34 -2.43 -5.82
C PRO A 62 -14.10 -3.32 -5.66
N LEU A 63 -13.69 -3.53 -4.41
CA LEU A 63 -12.52 -4.33 -4.07
C LEU A 63 -12.92 -5.65 -3.39
N TYR A 64 -13.67 -5.58 -2.29
CA TYR A 64 -14.13 -6.76 -1.56
C TYR A 64 -15.30 -6.39 -0.65
N GLU A 65 -16.39 -7.15 -0.70
CA GLU A 65 -17.63 -6.87 0.05
C GLU A 65 -18.10 -5.40 -0.09
N ARG A 66 -17.86 -4.56 0.92
CA ARG A 66 -18.25 -3.13 0.95
C ARG A 66 -17.07 -2.19 0.74
N ASP A 67 -15.87 -2.72 0.57
CA ASP A 67 -14.65 -1.94 0.41
C ASP A 67 -14.37 -1.62 -1.05
N ASN A 68 -13.86 -0.40 -1.28
CA ASN A 68 -13.55 0.14 -2.58
C ASN A 68 -12.11 0.65 -2.65
N ILE A 69 -11.50 0.55 -3.83
CA ILE A 69 -10.37 1.40 -4.20
C ILE A 69 -10.95 2.76 -4.58
N LYS A 70 -10.53 3.82 -3.90
CA LYS A 70 -10.97 5.21 -4.14
C LYS A 70 -10.12 5.90 -5.20
N SER A 71 -8.82 5.70 -5.08
CA SER A 71 -7.83 6.34 -5.94
C SER A 71 -6.63 5.41 -6.15
N ILE A 72 -5.97 5.57 -7.28
CA ILE A 72 -4.72 4.89 -7.61
C ILE A 72 -3.68 5.96 -7.91
N PHE A 73 -2.53 5.82 -7.27
CA PHE A 73 -1.36 6.65 -7.48
C PHE A 73 -0.23 5.77 -7.99
N MET A 74 0.76 6.40 -8.61
CA MET A 74 1.99 5.73 -9.00
C MET A 74 3.17 6.62 -8.63
N SER A 75 4.09 6.06 -7.85
CA SER A 75 5.34 6.75 -7.52
C SER A 75 6.23 6.86 -8.77
N PRO A 76 6.94 7.98 -8.95
CA PRO A 76 7.85 8.14 -10.08
C PRO A 76 8.93 7.04 -10.06
N GLN A 77 9.28 6.53 -11.23
CA GLN A 77 10.45 5.66 -11.40
C GLN A 77 11.71 6.51 -11.50
N GLN A 78 12.77 6.09 -10.83
CA GLN A 78 14.10 6.70 -10.97
C GLN A 78 15.08 5.62 -11.43
N PRO A 79 16.24 5.99 -12.01
CA PRO A 79 17.28 5.00 -12.29
C PRO A 79 17.56 4.14 -11.05
N PHE A 80 17.46 2.82 -11.21
CA PHE A 80 17.64 1.81 -10.15
C PHE A 80 16.57 1.77 -9.04
N ILE A 81 15.54 2.61 -9.08
CA ILE A 81 14.44 2.60 -8.13
C ILE A 81 13.14 2.27 -8.88
N SER A 82 12.59 1.10 -8.54
CA SER A 82 11.31 0.66 -9.08
C SER A 82 10.19 1.56 -8.58
N GLY A 83 9.24 1.88 -9.46
CA GLY A 83 8.04 2.61 -9.06
C GLY A 83 7.16 1.78 -8.14
N THR A 84 6.17 2.41 -7.52
CA THR A 84 5.19 1.73 -6.68
C THR A 84 3.80 2.11 -7.13
N LEU A 85 2.91 1.13 -7.29
CA LEU A 85 1.48 1.38 -7.42
C LEU A 85 0.90 1.50 -6.02
N ILE A 86 0.18 2.58 -5.75
CA ILE A 86 -0.38 2.85 -4.43
C ILE A 86 -1.90 2.93 -4.57
N LEU A 87 -2.60 2.13 -3.77
CA LEU A 87 -4.06 2.09 -3.71
C LEU A 87 -4.54 2.84 -2.47
N GLU A 88 -5.38 3.85 -2.65
CA GLU A 88 -6.19 4.40 -1.56
C GLU A 88 -7.45 3.55 -1.41
N ILE A 89 -7.66 2.97 -0.23
CA ILE A 89 -8.74 2.03 0.06
C ILE A 89 -9.70 2.67 1.05
N SER A 90 -10.99 2.32 0.96
CA SER A 90 -12.03 2.86 1.84
C SER A 90 -11.79 2.61 3.32
N ASN A 91 -11.25 1.44 3.70
CA ASN A 91 -11.02 1.01 5.07
C ASN A 91 -9.70 0.23 5.21
N ASN A 92 -9.29 -0.06 6.44
CA ASN A 92 -8.23 -1.02 6.73
C ASN A 92 -8.69 -2.44 6.37
N ILE A 93 -7.93 -3.11 5.50
CA ILE A 93 -8.25 -4.44 4.97
C ILE A 93 -7.26 -5.54 5.40
N ASP A 94 -6.30 -5.24 6.29
CA ASP A 94 -5.20 -6.16 6.64
C ASP A 94 -5.69 -7.44 7.32
N GLY A 95 -6.80 -7.37 8.05
CA GLY A 95 -7.44 -8.53 8.68
C GLY A 95 -8.36 -9.31 7.74
N ILE A 96 -8.89 -8.65 6.71
CA ILE A 96 -9.88 -9.21 5.77
C ILE A 96 -9.15 -9.91 4.62
N LEU A 97 -8.20 -9.20 3.99
CA LEU A 97 -7.38 -9.69 2.90
C LEU A 97 -6.03 -10.16 3.43
N SER A 98 -6.05 -11.25 4.18
CA SER A 98 -4.90 -11.78 4.89
C SER A 98 -4.47 -13.15 4.35
N ARG A 99 -3.23 -13.54 4.67
CA ARG A 99 -2.73 -14.91 4.37
C ARG A 99 -3.60 -15.97 5.03
N ASP A 100 -4.06 -15.71 6.25
CA ASP A 100 -4.87 -16.65 7.03
C ASP A 100 -6.28 -16.80 6.47
N GLY A 101 -6.88 -15.71 5.98
CA GLY A 101 -8.17 -15.74 5.27
C GLY A 101 -8.08 -16.25 3.83
N GLY A 102 -6.86 -16.34 3.28
CA GLY A 102 -6.60 -16.81 1.92
C GLY A 102 -7.14 -15.89 0.82
N VAL A 103 -7.66 -14.70 1.15
CA VAL A 103 -8.12 -13.73 0.14
C VAL A 103 -7.02 -12.73 -0.12
N ARG A 104 -6.64 -12.56 -1.39
CA ARG A 104 -5.61 -11.61 -1.82
C ARG A 104 -6.08 -10.76 -2.99
N ILE A 105 -5.38 -9.66 -3.21
CA ILE A 105 -5.57 -8.83 -4.40
C ILE A 105 -4.83 -9.50 -5.55
N PHE A 106 -5.53 -9.73 -6.66
CA PHE A 106 -4.86 -9.99 -7.93
C PHE A 106 -4.67 -8.69 -8.68
N LEU A 107 -3.51 -8.54 -9.31
CA LEU A 107 -3.18 -7.36 -10.11
C LEU A 107 -2.49 -7.84 -11.37
N HIS A 108 -3.19 -7.73 -12.48
CA HIS A 108 -2.62 -7.94 -13.80
C HIS A 108 -2.40 -6.59 -14.46
N ILE A 109 -1.16 -6.28 -14.78
CA ILE A 109 -0.77 -5.06 -15.46
C ILE A 109 -0.73 -5.37 -16.95
N LEU A 110 -1.63 -4.76 -17.72
CA LEU A 110 -1.66 -4.88 -19.17
C LEU A 110 -0.80 -3.76 -19.74
N LYS A 111 0.31 -4.15 -20.37
CA LYS A 111 1.24 -3.22 -21.01
C LYS A 111 0.73 -2.80 -22.40
N SER A 112 1.28 -1.70 -22.90
CA SER A 112 0.97 -1.15 -24.24
C SER A 112 1.30 -2.11 -25.38
N ASP A 113 2.28 -3.01 -25.18
CA ASP A 113 2.63 -4.09 -26.12
C ASP A 113 1.69 -5.32 -26.06
N GLY A 114 0.68 -5.28 -25.18
CA GLY A 114 -0.28 -6.37 -24.96
C GLY A 114 0.21 -7.45 -23.99
N SER A 115 1.45 -7.39 -23.52
CA SER A 115 1.96 -8.31 -22.51
C SER A 115 1.33 -8.06 -21.14
N ILE A 116 1.29 -9.10 -20.31
CA ILE A 116 0.69 -9.06 -18.97
C ILE A 116 1.75 -9.37 -17.93
N VAL A 117 1.84 -8.51 -16.91
CA VAL A 117 2.67 -8.75 -15.71
C VAL A 117 1.77 -8.91 -14.49
N ASN A 118 1.91 -10.03 -13.79
CA ASN A 118 1.12 -10.32 -12.59
C ASN A 118 1.87 -9.87 -11.33
N LYS A 119 1.17 -9.14 -10.45
CA LYS A 119 1.68 -8.57 -9.21
C LYS A 119 0.71 -8.81 -8.04
N ASP A 120 0.20 -10.04 -7.93
CA ASP A 120 -0.72 -10.41 -6.84
C ASP A 120 -0.07 -10.24 -5.46
N PHE A 121 -0.82 -9.72 -4.49
CA PHE A 121 -0.29 -9.40 -3.18
C PHE A 121 -1.34 -9.45 -2.06
N PHE A 122 -0.86 -9.65 -0.84
CA PHE A 122 -1.64 -9.39 0.37
C PHE A 122 -1.38 -7.93 0.76
N PRO A 123 -2.42 -7.08 0.85
CA PRO A 123 -2.22 -5.69 1.22
C PRO A 123 -1.70 -5.58 2.65
N THR A 124 -0.84 -4.58 2.87
CA THR A 124 -0.50 -4.09 4.21
C THR A 124 -0.82 -2.60 4.19
N THR A 125 -1.89 -2.24 4.89
CA THR A 125 -2.45 -0.90 4.89
C THR A 125 -1.80 -0.04 5.94
N ILE A 126 -1.47 1.19 5.56
CA ILE A 126 -1.06 2.24 6.48
C ILE A 126 -2.16 3.31 6.51
N GLU A 127 -2.48 3.77 7.72
CA GLU A 127 -3.39 4.90 7.90
C GLU A 127 -2.60 6.21 7.92
N LEU A 128 -2.91 7.13 7.01
CA LEU A 128 -2.34 8.47 6.96
C LEU A 128 -3.48 9.48 6.92
N ASN A 129 -3.60 10.30 7.97
CA ASN A 129 -4.63 11.34 8.07
C ASN A 129 -6.06 10.82 7.82
N GLY A 130 -6.41 9.66 8.39
CA GLY A 130 -7.74 9.03 8.25
C GLY A 130 -8.00 8.36 6.90
N ARG A 131 -6.96 8.16 6.07
CA ARG A 131 -7.03 7.46 4.79
C ARG A 131 -6.15 6.22 4.81
N PHE A 132 -6.60 5.15 4.17
CA PHE A 132 -5.89 3.86 4.15
C PHE A 132 -5.19 3.66 2.81
N TYR A 133 -3.91 3.31 2.86
CA TYR A 133 -3.09 3.11 1.66
C TYR A 133 -2.37 1.77 1.68
N ALA A 134 -2.34 1.09 0.53
CA ALA A 134 -1.51 -0.09 0.31
C ALA A 134 -0.62 0.11 -0.92
N GLY A 135 0.63 -0.36 -0.87
CA GLY A 135 1.58 -0.26 -1.96
C GLY A 135 1.95 -1.63 -2.54
N VAL A 136 2.20 -1.67 -3.85
CA VAL A 136 2.81 -2.82 -4.53
C VAL A 136 3.92 -2.36 -5.47
N ASP A 137 5.07 -3.02 -5.35
CA ASP A 137 6.27 -2.71 -6.12
C ASP A 137 6.12 -3.09 -7.61
N LEU A 138 6.48 -2.15 -8.48
CA LEU A 138 6.41 -2.28 -9.94
C LEU A 138 7.74 -2.72 -10.56
N SER A 139 8.62 -3.41 -9.84
CA SER A 139 9.86 -3.96 -10.43
C SER A 139 9.57 -4.75 -11.71
N GLY A 140 10.35 -4.46 -12.77
CA GLY A 140 10.21 -5.07 -14.09
C GLY A 140 9.06 -4.50 -14.95
N VAL A 141 8.40 -3.44 -14.49
CA VAL A 141 7.33 -2.74 -15.23
C VAL A 141 7.73 -1.29 -15.37
N ASP A 142 7.90 -0.79 -16.60
CA ASP A 142 7.95 0.66 -16.83
C ASP A 142 6.54 1.23 -16.65
N ILE A 143 6.42 2.26 -15.83
CA ILE A 143 5.16 2.94 -15.57
C ILE A 143 4.53 3.52 -16.86
N ASN A 144 5.35 3.97 -17.80
CA ASN A 144 4.89 4.57 -19.06
C ASN A 144 4.32 3.52 -20.02
N ASP A 145 4.69 2.25 -19.84
CA ASP A 145 4.18 1.13 -20.62
C ASP A 145 2.84 0.62 -20.08
N ILE A 146 2.35 1.11 -18.94
CA ILE A 146 1.09 0.64 -18.36
C ILE A 146 -0.09 1.25 -19.12
N ASN A 147 -0.88 0.40 -19.77
CA ASN A 147 -2.11 0.81 -20.45
C ASN A 147 -3.32 0.67 -19.52
N SER A 148 -3.51 -0.52 -18.92
CA SER A 148 -4.59 -0.76 -17.98
C SER A 148 -4.22 -1.76 -16.87
N LEU A 149 -5.00 -1.72 -15.80
CA LEU A 149 -4.88 -2.61 -14.65
C LEU A 149 -6.14 -3.47 -14.59
N LEU A 150 -6.00 -4.79 -14.61
CA LEU A 150 -7.08 -5.70 -14.24
C LEU A 150 -6.86 -6.10 -12.77
N ILE A 151 -7.72 -5.59 -11.89
CA ILE A 151 -7.58 -5.69 -10.44
C ILE A 151 -8.86 -6.24 -9.82
N GLY A 152 -8.70 -6.96 -8.72
CA GLY A 152 -9.81 -7.46 -7.92
C GLY A 152 -9.31 -8.37 -6.82
N THR A 153 -10.22 -9.11 -6.19
CA THR A 153 -9.88 -10.04 -5.11
C THR A 153 -10.32 -11.46 -5.41
N PHE A 154 -9.53 -12.41 -4.92
CA PHE A 154 -9.86 -13.83 -5.05
C PHE A 154 -9.37 -14.63 -3.85
N ASN A 155 -10.05 -15.73 -3.56
CA ASN A 155 -9.61 -16.69 -2.56
C ASN A 155 -8.64 -17.70 -3.20
N ILE A 156 -7.44 -17.86 -2.63
CA ILE A 156 -6.39 -18.73 -3.17
C ILE A 156 -6.71 -20.23 -3.02
N HIS A 157 -7.53 -20.60 -2.04
CA HIS A 157 -7.90 -21.98 -1.76
C HIS A 157 -9.05 -22.45 -2.66
N THR A 158 -10.11 -21.64 -2.78
CA THR A 158 -11.30 -21.99 -3.58
C THR A 158 -11.22 -21.51 -5.03
N ARG A 159 -10.26 -20.62 -5.34
CA ARG A 159 -10.14 -19.91 -6.64
C ARG A 159 -11.34 -19.03 -7.00
N HIS A 160 -12.26 -18.81 -6.05
CA HIS A 160 -13.40 -17.93 -6.25
C HIS A 160 -12.94 -16.46 -6.36
N ARG A 161 -13.41 -15.76 -7.40
CA ARG A 161 -13.20 -14.31 -7.58
C ARG A 161 -14.40 -13.56 -7.01
N TYR A 162 -14.14 -12.62 -6.11
CA TYR A 162 -15.19 -11.78 -5.51
C TYR A 162 -15.46 -10.54 -6.35
N THR A 163 -14.39 -9.93 -6.86
CA THR A 163 -14.47 -8.71 -7.68
C THR A 163 -13.49 -8.79 -8.82
N GLN A 164 -13.78 -8.05 -9.89
CA GLN A 164 -12.87 -7.87 -11.01
C GLN A 164 -13.26 -6.60 -11.75
N THR A 165 -12.31 -5.68 -11.88
CA THR A 165 -12.48 -4.45 -12.63
C THR A 165 -11.25 -4.19 -13.48
N GLN A 166 -11.45 -3.77 -14.73
CA GLN A 166 -10.39 -3.25 -15.57
C GLN A 166 -10.41 -1.72 -15.50
N ILE A 167 -9.25 -1.15 -15.18
CA ILE A 167 -9.04 0.28 -14.99
C ILE A 167 -8.06 0.75 -16.06
N LYS A 168 -8.50 1.66 -16.94
CA LYS A 168 -7.64 2.29 -17.94
C LYS A 168 -6.84 3.41 -17.27
N ILE A 169 -5.52 3.42 -17.50
CA ILE A 169 -4.59 4.41 -16.95
C ILE A 169 -4.17 5.40 -18.03
N ASN A 170 -3.82 4.88 -19.22
CA ASN A 170 -3.43 5.65 -20.42
C ASN A 170 -4.39 5.36 -21.58
#